data_AF-A0A7V9LPG0-F1
#
_entry.id   AF-A0A7V9LPG0-F1
#
_cell.length_a   1.000
_cell.length_b   1.000
_cell.length_c   1.000
_cell.angle_alpha   90.00
_cell.angle_beta   90.00
_cell.angle_gamma   90.00
#
_symmetry.space_group_name_H-M   'P 1'
#
loop_
_entity.id
_entity.type
_entity.pdbx_description
1 polymer ?
#
loop_
_entity_poly.entity_id
_entity_poly.type
_entity_poly.pdbx_seq_one_letter_code
_entity_poly.pdbx_strand_id
1 'polypeptide(L)'
;MSTSAQHRATAQDTPTLGRLVSDASRDISSLIHAEIALAKSELKISLKVGGIGAALLGGAAFLGVLVVILFSVTVAYFIHWGGEGLDLQWAFLIVTVFHLLVAALLAFVGLRKVKQVRAPERTIATAKELPKALKGNR
;
A
#
# COMPACT_ATOMS: atom_id res chain seq x y z
N MET A 1 -8.20 57.33 54.52
CA MET A 1 -6.96 57.57 53.78
C MET A 1 -6.62 56.27 53.08
N SER A 2 -6.78 56.26 51.75
CA SER A 2 -6.38 55.22 50.78
C SER A 2 -7.14 53.88 50.81
N THR A 3 -7.54 53.21 49.72
CA THR A 3 -7.68 53.54 48.30
C THR A 3 -8.55 52.42 47.72
N SER A 4 -9.64 52.83 47.09
CA SER A 4 -10.37 52.16 46.02
C SER A 4 -9.48 51.42 45.01
N ALA A 5 -9.69 50.11 44.82
CA ALA A 5 -9.74 49.42 43.51
C ALA A 5 -9.49 47.91 43.65
N GLN A 6 -10.47 47.12 43.17
CA GLN A 6 -10.33 45.84 42.45
C GLN A 6 -11.41 44.83 42.84
N HIS A 7 -12.66 45.24 42.68
CA HIS A 7 -13.68 44.34 42.16
C HIS A 7 -14.26 45.00 40.90
N ARG A 8 -13.44 45.08 39.84
CA ARG A 8 -13.99 45.24 38.50
C ARG A 8 -14.67 43.92 38.18
N ALA A 9 -15.95 43.83 38.53
CA ALA A 9 -16.87 42.95 37.85
C ALA A 9 -16.63 43.16 36.35
N THR A 10 -16.11 42.13 35.67
CA THR A 10 -16.09 42.08 34.21
C THR A 10 -17.55 42.15 33.77
N ALA A 11 -17.96 43.36 33.39
CA ALA A 11 -19.25 43.62 32.81
C ALA A 11 -19.46 42.67 31.63
N GLN A 12 -20.42 41.76 31.80
CA GLN A 12 -21.26 41.20 30.74
C GLN A 12 -20.57 40.98 29.39
N ASP A 13 -19.77 39.91 29.30
CA ASP A 13 -19.56 39.22 28.03
C ASP A 13 -20.73 38.25 27.83
N THR A 14 -21.92 38.79 27.58
CA THR A 14 -22.98 37.99 26.95
C THR A 14 -22.40 37.52 25.62
N PRO A 15 -22.28 36.21 25.34
CA PRO A 15 -21.68 35.75 24.09
C PRO A 15 -22.43 36.41 22.94
N THR A 16 -21.76 37.32 22.24
CA THR A 16 -22.34 37.91 21.05
C THR A 16 -22.50 36.79 20.03
N LEU A 17 -23.56 36.83 19.22
CA LEU A 17 -23.77 35.83 18.15
C LEU A 17 -22.51 35.64 17.28
N GLY A 18 -21.75 36.72 17.05
CA GLY A 18 -20.47 36.68 16.34
C GLY A 18 -19.36 35.90 17.05
N ARG A 19 -19.28 35.96 18.39
CA ARG A 19 -18.33 35.15 19.17
C ARG A 19 -18.69 33.67 19.14
N LEU A 20 -19.96 33.31 19.31
CA LEU A 20 -20.42 31.92 19.26
C LEU A 20 -20.15 31.26 17.90
N VAL A 21 -20.40 31.99 16.80
CA VAL A 21 -20.10 31.50 15.43
C VAL A 21 -18.59 31.37 15.20
N SER A 22 -17.80 32.33 15.71
CA SER A 22 -16.33 32.27 15.64
C SER A 22 -15.77 31.06 16.41
N ASP A 23 -16.28 30.81 17.61
CA ASP A 23 -15.84 29.71 18.46
C ASP A 23 -16.25 28.36 17.86
N ALA A 24 -17.50 28.22 17.38
CA ALA A 24 -17.94 27.01 16.66
C ALA A 24 -17.12 26.74 15.38
N SER A 25 -16.76 27.78 14.62
CA SER A 25 -15.90 27.65 13.44
C SER A 25 -14.49 27.19 13.79
N ARG A 26 -13.96 27.66 14.93
CA ARG A 26 -12.66 27.25 15.46
C ARG A 26 -12.67 25.81 15.95
N ASP A 27 -13.75 25.38 16.60
CA ASP A 27 -13.91 24.00 17.07
C ASP A 27 -13.99 23.02 15.90
N ILE A 28 -14.79 23.32 14.88
CA ILE A 28 -14.87 22.54 13.63
C ILE A 28 -13.50 22.46 12.95
N SER A 29 -12.78 23.59 12.87
CA SER A 29 -11.43 23.60 12.30
C SER A 29 -10.47 22.71 13.09
N SER A 30 -10.61 22.65 14.41
CA SER A 30 -9.81 21.78 15.28
C SER A 30 -10.13 20.30 15.05
N LEU A 31 -11.41 19.95 14.88
CA LEU A 31 -11.83 18.57 14.59
C LEU A 31 -11.28 18.10 13.25
N ILE A 32 -11.37 18.94 12.20
CA ILE A 32 -10.81 18.61 10.89
C ILE A 32 -9.30 18.38 10.99
N HIS A 33 -8.58 19.23 11.73
CA HIS A 33 -7.14 19.04 11.94
C HIS A 33 -6.84 17.74 12.70
N ALA A 34 -7.65 17.39 13.70
CA ALA A 34 -7.53 16.14 14.43
C ALA A 34 -7.78 14.91 13.53
N GLU A 35 -8.81 14.95 12.68
CA GLU A 35 -9.14 13.89 11.73
C GLU A 35 -7.99 13.68 10.72
N ILE A 36 -7.42 14.77 10.18
CA ILE A 36 -6.27 14.72 9.28
C ILE A 36 -5.04 14.17 9.99
N ALA A 37 -4.79 14.60 11.23
CA ALA A 37 -3.66 14.09 12.02
C ALA A 37 -3.80 12.59 12.28
N LEU A 38 -5.01 12.13 12.60
CA LEU A 38 -5.33 10.73 12.81
C LEU A 38 -5.16 9.92 11.53
N ALA A 39 -5.78 10.34 10.42
CA ALA A 39 -5.65 9.69 9.12
C ALA A 39 -4.18 9.63 8.66
N LYS A 40 -3.40 10.68 8.91
CA LYS A 40 -1.95 10.71 8.61
C LYS A 40 -1.18 9.71 9.47
N SER A 41 -1.56 9.51 10.72
CA SER A 41 -0.95 8.51 11.61
C SER A 41 -1.27 7.08 11.18
N GLU A 42 -2.52 6.81 10.80
CA GLU A 42 -2.97 5.51 10.33
C GLU A 42 -2.35 5.16 8.97
N LEU A 43 -2.24 6.15 8.09
CA LEU A 43 -1.56 6.02 6.81
C LEU A 43 -0.07 5.72 7.01
N LYS A 44 0.62 6.38 7.96
CA LYS A 44 2.02 6.08 8.28
C LYS A 44 2.22 4.63 8.74
N ILE A 45 1.32 4.12 9.57
CA ILE A 45 1.36 2.72 10.01
C ILE A 45 1.16 1.79 8.81
N SER A 46 0.15 2.07 7.98
CA SER A 46 -0.16 1.31 6.76
C SER A 46 1.02 1.30 5.78
N LEU A 47 1.67 2.43 5.57
CA LEU A 47 2.85 2.56 4.73
C LEU A 47 4.06 1.82 5.30
N LYS A 48 4.26 1.85 6.63
CA LYS A 48 5.37 1.14 7.27
C LYS A 48 5.18 -0.37 7.15
N VAL A 49 4.00 -0.89 7.51
CA VAL A 49 3.70 -2.33 7.45
C VAL A 49 3.68 -2.80 6.00
N GLY A 50 3.02 -2.05 5.11
CA GLY A 50 3.02 -2.33 3.68
C GLY A 50 4.42 -2.28 3.07
N GLY A 51 5.24 -1.31 3.47
CA GLY A 51 6.63 -1.15 3.01
C GLY A 51 7.53 -2.30 3.48
N ILE A 52 7.43 -2.70 4.75
CA ILE A 52 8.16 -3.87 5.27
C ILE A 52 7.69 -5.14 4.55
N GLY A 53 6.37 -5.32 4.39
CA GLY A 53 5.82 -6.47 3.66
C GLY A 53 6.32 -6.53 2.21
N ALA A 54 6.30 -5.41 1.50
CA ALA A 54 6.82 -5.31 0.14
C ALA A 54 8.34 -5.58 0.08
N ALA A 55 9.11 -5.06 1.04
CA ALA A 55 10.55 -5.32 1.13
C ALA A 55 10.86 -6.80 1.41
N LEU A 56 10.12 -7.44 2.31
CA LEU A 56 10.27 -8.86 2.62
C LEU A 56 9.89 -9.73 1.42
N LEU A 57 8.76 -9.45 0.76
CA LEU A 57 8.35 -10.18 -0.44
C LEU A 57 9.31 -9.94 -1.60
N GLY A 58 9.80 -8.71 -1.78
CA GLY A 58 10.81 -8.38 -2.78
C GLY A 58 12.14 -9.09 -2.51
N GLY A 59 12.59 -9.11 -1.26
CA GLY A 59 13.78 -9.84 -0.82
C GLY A 59 13.64 -11.35 -1.01
N ALA A 60 12.48 -11.92 -0.66
CA ALA A 60 12.18 -13.32 -0.87
C ALA A 60 12.15 -13.68 -2.37
N ALA A 61 11.56 -12.83 -3.22
CA ALA A 61 11.56 -13.03 -4.66
C ALA A 61 12.99 -12.99 -5.23
N PHE A 62 13.81 -12.02 -4.80
CA PHE A 62 15.22 -11.93 -5.19
C PHE A 62 16.02 -13.16 -4.76
N LEU A 63 15.91 -13.58 -3.50
CA LEU A 63 16.56 -14.79 -3.00
C LEU A 63 16.05 -16.05 -3.73
N GLY A 64 14.76 -16.11 -4.07
CA GLY A 64 14.20 -17.18 -4.88
C GLY A 64 14.88 -17.32 -6.24
N VAL A 65 15.18 -16.20 -6.91
CA VAL A 65 15.96 -16.21 -8.16
C VAL A 65 17.37 -16.78 -7.94
N LEU A 66 18.06 -16.35 -6.87
CA LEU A 66 19.39 -16.87 -6.56
C LEU A 66 19.36 -18.38 -6.24
N VAL A 67 18.37 -18.83 -5.49
CA VAL A 67 18.16 -20.26 -5.19
C VAL A 67 17.94 -21.06 -6.47
N VAL A 68 17.14 -20.56 -7.41
CA VAL A 68 16.92 -21.22 -8.71
C VAL A 68 18.22 -21.38 -9.49
N ILE A 69 19.09 -20.36 -9.49
CA ILE A 69 20.40 -20.43 -10.15
C ILE A 69 21.29 -21.48 -9.48
N LEU A 70 21.44 -21.44 -8.15
CA LEU A 70 22.26 -22.40 -7.41
C LEU A 70 21.72 -23.82 -7.56
N PHE A 71 20.41 -23.99 -7.44
CA PHE A 71 19.72 -25.26 -7.65
C PHE A 71 19.97 -25.81 -9.06
N SER A 72 19.95 -24.95 -10.08
CA SER A 72 20.25 -25.38 -11.46
C SER A 72 21.64 -25.97 -11.59
N VAL A 73 22.65 -25.33 -10.97
CA VAL A 73 24.01 -25.84 -10.92
C VAL A 73 24.07 -27.15 -10.14
N THR A 74 23.47 -27.22 -8.95
CA THR A 74 23.43 -28.44 -8.13
C THR A 74 22.83 -29.62 -8.89
N VAL A 75 21.69 -29.44 -9.56
CA VAL A 75 21.04 -30.50 -10.34
C VAL A 75 21.88 -30.92 -11.54
N ALA A 76 22.48 -29.97 -12.27
CA ALA A 76 23.33 -30.29 -13.41
C ALA A 76 24.55 -31.13 -12.98
N TYR A 77 25.22 -30.75 -11.89
CA TYR A 77 26.31 -31.54 -11.34
C TYR A 77 25.85 -32.89 -10.80
N PHE A 78 24.64 -32.97 -10.24
CA PHE A 78 24.08 -34.24 -9.77
C PHE A 78 23.76 -35.21 -10.91
N ILE A 79 23.22 -34.72 -12.03
CA ILE A 79 22.98 -35.51 -13.25
C ILE A 79 24.30 -36.00 -13.86
N HIS A 80 25.34 -35.15 -13.80
CA HIS A 80 26.68 -35.51 -14.23
C HIS A 80 27.36 -36.50 -13.28
N TRP A 81 27.01 -36.49 -11.99
CA TRP A 81 27.67 -37.30 -10.97
C TRP A 81 27.25 -38.77 -11.08
N GLY A 82 28.16 -39.59 -11.60
CA GLY A 82 28.07 -41.04 -11.66
C GLY A 82 29.04 -41.54 -12.72
N GLY A 83 29.64 -42.72 -12.57
CA GLY A 83 30.68 -43.21 -13.50
C GLY A 83 30.28 -43.25 -14.99
N GLU A 84 28.98 -43.26 -15.27
CA GLU A 84 28.36 -43.16 -16.61
C GLU A 84 27.42 -41.94 -16.74
N GLY A 85 27.66 -40.90 -15.93
CA GLY A 85 26.85 -39.70 -15.88
C GLY A 85 26.85 -38.94 -17.20
N LEU A 86 25.80 -38.14 -17.42
CA LEU A 86 25.66 -37.34 -18.64
C LEU A 86 26.76 -36.29 -18.69
N ASP A 87 27.26 -35.97 -19.88
CA ASP A 87 28.15 -34.82 -20.02
C ASP A 87 27.46 -33.53 -19.53
N LEU A 88 28.28 -32.63 -18.99
CA LEU A 88 27.80 -31.44 -18.29
C LEU A 88 26.93 -30.53 -19.17
N GLN A 89 27.22 -30.45 -20.47
CA GLN A 89 26.45 -29.61 -21.41
C GLN A 89 25.02 -30.12 -21.57
N TRP A 90 24.84 -31.44 -21.70
CA TRP A 90 23.51 -32.07 -21.76
C TRP A 90 22.76 -31.98 -20.42
N ALA A 91 23.47 -32.10 -19.30
CA ALA A 91 22.86 -31.93 -17.98
C ALA A 91 22.27 -30.51 -17.80
N PHE A 92 23.03 -29.46 -18.15
CA PHE A 92 22.52 -28.09 -18.12
C PHE A 92 21.39 -27.85 -19.11
N LEU A 93 21.41 -28.48 -20.29
CA LEU A 93 20.33 -28.36 -21.27
C LEU A 93 19.01 -28.90 -20.71
N ILE A 94 19.03 -30.08 -20.06
CA ILE A 94 17.84 -30.68 -19.43
C ILE A 94 17.28 -29.75 -18.35
N VAL A 95 18.14 -29.24 -17.46
CA VAL A 95 17.73 -28.32 -16.40
C VAL A 95 17.15 -27.01 -16.97
N THR A 96 17.70 -26.52 -18.07
CA THR A 96 17.21 -25.32 -18.76
C THR A 96 15.82 -25.55 -19.35
N VAL A 97 15.62 -26.66 -20.05
CA VAL A 97 14.30 -27.02 -20.61
C VAL A 97 13.27 -27.21 -19.50
N PHE A 98 13.65 -27.84 -18.39
CA PHE A 98 12.78 -27.96 -17.22
C PHE A 98 12.32 -26.59 -16.69
N HIS A 99 13.25 -25.64 -16.49
CA HIS A 99 12.89 -24.29 -16.04
C HIS A 99 12.01 -23.54 -17.05
N LEU A 100 12.25 -23.70 -18.35
CA LEU A 100 11.38 -23.12 -19.38
C LEU A 100 9.96 -23.65 -19.31
N LEU A 101 9.78 -24.96 -19.08
CA LEU A 101 8.45 -25.56 -18.91
C LEU A 101 7.75 -25.03 -17.65
N VAL A 102 8.46 -24.95 -16.53
CA VAL A 102 7.92 -24.38 -15.28
C VAL A 102 7.55 -22.91 -15.46
N ALA A 103 8.43 -22.10 -16.08
CA ALA A 103 8.18 -20.69 -16.34
C ALA A 103 6.99 -20.48 -17.27
N ALA A 104 6.87 -21.27 -18.35
CA ALA A 104 5.73 -21.23 -19.26
C ALA A 104 4.42 -21.56 -18.55
N LEU A 105 4.40 -22.59 -17.69
CA LEU A 105 3.24 -22.96 -16.89
C LEU A 105 2.84 -21.84 -15.91
N LEU A 106 3.79 -21.28 -15.17
CA LEU A 106 3.55 -20.17 -14.24
C LEU A 106 3.02 -18.93 -14.98
N ALA A 107 3.61 -18.57 -16.12
CA ALA A 107 3.15 -17.47 -16.95
C ALA A 107 1.73 -17.72 -17.46
N PHE A 108 1.43 -18.92 -17.94
CA PHE A 108 0.09 -19.29 -18.41
C PHE A 108 -0.97 -19.18 -17.30
N VAL A 109 -0.70 -19.76 -16.13
CA VAL A 109 -1.60 -19.70 -14.97
C VAL A 109 -1.77 -18.25 -14.48
N GLY A 110 -0.67 -17.51 -14.39
CA GLY A 110 -0.67 -16.10 -13.99
C GLY A 110 -1.52 -15.25 -14.93
N LEU A 111 -1.32 -15.37 -16.24
CA LEU A 111 -2.10 -14.66 -17.25
C LEU A 111 -3.58 -15.02 -17.17
N ARG A 112 -3.94 -16.29 -16.93
CA ARG A 112 -5.34 -16.69 -16.74
C ARG A 112 -5.95 -16.06 -15.49
N LYS A 113 -5.23 -16.05 -14.37
CA LYS A 113 -5.71 -15.43 -13.12
C LYS A 113 -5.90 -13.93 -13.27
N VAL A 114 -4.94 -13.22 -13.88
CA VAL A 114 -5.06 -11.78 -14.14
C VAL A 114 -6.26 -11.49 -15.04
N LYS A 115 -6.47 -12.28 -16.10
CA LYS A 115 -7.64 -12.14 -17.00
C LYS A 115 -8.98 -12.43 -16.33
N GLN A 116 -9.01 -13.20 -15.24
CA GLN A 116 -10.22 -13.48 -14.46
C GLN A 116 -10.61 -12.33 -13.52
N VAL A 117 -9.67 -11.46 -13.16
CA VAL A 117 -9.97 -10.28 -12.33
C VAL A 117 -10.71 -9.25 -13.17
N ARG A 118 -12.02 -9.14 -12.97
CA ARG A 118 -12.82 -8.04 -13.53
C ARG A 118 -12.49 -6.75 -12.77
N ALA A 119 -12.32 -5.65 -13.50
CA ALA A 119 -12.17 -4.33 -12.88
C ALA A 119 -13.40 -4.03 -12.01
N PRO A 120 -13.26 -3.27 -10.90
CA PRO A 120 -14.38 -2.95 -10.02
C PRO A 120 -15.36 -1.98 -10.71
N GLU A 121 -16.28 -2.54 -11.50
CA GLU A 121 -17.22 -1.82 -12.38
C GLU A 121 -18.09 -0.83 -11.60
N ARG A 122 -18.57 -1.22 -10.40
CA ARG A 122 -19.39 -0.36 -9.53
C ARG A 122 -18.61 0.86 -9.06
N THR A 123 -17.39 0.68 -8.57
CA THR A 123 -16.53 1.78 -8.11
C THR A 123 -16.18 2.73 -9.25
N ILE A 124 -15.91 2.20 -10.44
CA ILE A 124 -15.63 2.99 -11.63
C ILE A 124 -16.89 3.76 -12.08
N ALA A 125 -18.07 3.15 -12.02
CA ALA A 125 -19.33 3.82 -12.34
C ALA A 125 -19.63 4.97 -11.38
N THR A 126 -19.53 4.74 -10.06
CA THR A 126 -19.73 5.79 -9.05
C THR A 126 -18.73 6.93 -9.20
N ALA A 127 -17.46 6.63 -9.46
CA ALA A 127 -16.43 7.66 -9.70
C ALA A 127 -16.70 8.51 -10.96
N LYS A 128 -17.35 7.94 -11.99
CA LYS A 128 -17.76 8.67 -13.20
C LYS A 128 -18.98 9.56 -13.00
N GLU A 129 -19.81 9.28 -12.00
CA GLU A 129 -20.99 10.08 -11.67
C GLU A 129 -20.68 11.28 -10.77
N LEU A 130 -19.65 11.18 -9.93
CA LEU A 130 -19.14 12.27 -9.07
C LEU A 130 -18.97 13.63 -9.80
N PRO A 131 -18.29 13.72 -10.96
CA PRO A 131 -18.15 14.98 -11.68
C PRO A 131 -19.48 15.50 -12.26
N LYS A 132 -20.45 14.63 -12.58
CA LYS A 132 -21.77 15.05 -13.06
C LYS A 132 -22.62 15.64 -11.94
N ALA A 133 -22.57 15.05 -10.74
CA ALA A 133 -23.24 15.56 -9.56
C ALA A 133 -22.67 16.94 -9.12
N LEU A 134 -21.36 17.17 -9.28
CA LEU A 134 -20.72 18.44 -8.95
C LEU A 134 -20.90 19.54 -10.01
N LYS A 135 -21.22 19.20 -11.26
CA LYS A 135 -21.44 20.18 -12.35
C LYS A 135 -22.90 20.65 -12.51
N GLY A 136 -23.84 20.08 -11.76
CA GLY A 136 -25.29 20.26 -11.93
C GLY A 136 -25.96 21.33 -11.05
N ASN A 137 -25.23 22.33 -10.54
CA ASN A 137 -25.83 23.40 -9.71
C ASN A 137 -25.32 24.80 -10.06
N ARG A 138 -25.37 25.17 -11.35
CA ARG A 138 -25.35 26.56 -11.78
C ARG A 138 -26.51 26.84 -12.70
#